data_AF-A0A0J7KAK2-F1
#
_entry.id   AF-A0A0J7KAK2-F1
#
_cell.length_a   1.000
_cell.length_b   1.000
_cell.length_c   1.000
_cell.angle_alpha   90.00
_cell.angle_beta   90.00
_cell.angle_gamma   90.00
#
_symmetry.space_group_name_H-M   'P 1'
#
loop_
_entity.id
_entity.type
_entity.pdbx_description
1 polymer ?
#
loop_
_entity_poly.entity_id
_entity_poly.type
_entity_poly.pdbx_seq_one_letter_code
_entity_poly.pdbx_strand_id
1 'polypeptide(L)'
;MSLIFKKFILDENKQIIEEGTGTRVLCEVENEAGDLNIIMMNKKDLLEAGYEIPDNHLYEKETEESPSFNENAELDASTKNSVDEWSNESTRLLLDKYADYLELVGPMKQFKNKKLMWMEIAKDLETVVGIKKTYIQCENRYKTILRRKRISDNNNSTSGSKRVKVSFENEIKRIAAKDDSVEPEVLQSANNVVVNVKNTNLSKAPNTIRKKKAKSILETLVEIHNEKETKKQERHEEKMRLLKGFLEKENVHKDS
;
A
#
# COMPACT_ATOMS: atom_id res chain seq x y z
N MET A 1 -0.94 41.17 5.28
CA MET A 1 -0.83 39.95 4.45
C MET A 1 -1.39 38.81 5.27
N SER A 2 -2.63 38.42 4.97
CA SER A 2 -3.24 37.23 5.55
C SER A 2 -2.71 35.99 4.82
N LEU A 3 -2.24 35.01 5.58
CA LEU A 3 -1.77 33.73 5.06
C LEU A 3 -2.76 32.66 5.51
N ILE A 4 -3.24 31.84 4.57
CA ILE A 4 -4.19 30.77 4.87
C ILE A 4 -3.43 29.45 4.91
N PHE A 5 -3.44 28.77 6.06
CA PHE A 5 -2.83 27.45 6.20
C PHE A 5 -3.54 26.40 5.33
N LYS A 6 -2.78 25.57 4.62
CA LYS A 6 -3.32 24.45 3.82
C LYS A 6 -2.95 23.09 4.38
N LYS A 7 -1.64 22.80 4.51
CA LYS A 7 -1.16 21.50 4.96
C LYS A 7 0.22 21.56 5.58
N PHE A 8 0.53 20.57 6.41
CA PHE A 8 1.90 20.30 6.88
C PHE A 8 2.71 19.60 5.79
N ILE A 9 4.00 19.93 5.71
CA ILE A 9 4.95 19.20 4.87
C ILE A 9 5.60 18.09 5.70
N LEU A 10 5.57 16.88 5.16
CA LEU A 10 6.11 15.68 5.80
C LEU A 10 7.41 15.24 5.13
N ASP A 11 8.30 14.61 5.91
CA ASP A 11 9.52 13.97 5.41
C ASP A 11 9.25 12.58 4.80
N GLU A 12 10.31 11.88 4.37
CA GLU A 12 10.24 10.51 3.83
C GLU A 12 9.67 9.48 4.82
N ASN A 13 9.78 9.75 6.12
CA ASN A 13 9.25 8.93 7.21
C ASN A 13 7.80 9.31 7.60
N LYS A 14 7.19 10.26 6.88
CA LYS A 14 5.86 10.83 7.15
C LYS A 14 5.78 11.60 8.48
N GLN A 15 6.90 12.12 8.95
CA GLN A 15 6.99 13.00 10.12
C GLN A 15 6.96 14.46 9.68
N ILE A 16 6.40 15.33 10.52
CA ILE A 16 6.38 16.77 10.23
C ILE A 16 7.81 17.29 10.29
N ILE A 17 8.21 18.07 9.28
CA ILE A 17 9.53 18.71 9.27
C ILE A 17 9.52 19.86 10.27
N GLU A 18 10.37 19.75 11.29
CA GLU A 18 10.50 20.74 12.37
C GLU A 18 11.93 21.28 12.46
N GLU A 19 12.08 22.52 12.93
CA GLU A 19 13.39 23.15 13.12
C GLU A 19 13.84 23.07 14.58
N GLY A 20 15.03 22.49 14.81
CA GLY A 20 15.84 22.55 16.03
C GLY A 20 15.15 22.04 17.31
N THR A 21 14.34 22.90 17.92
CA THR A 21 13.63 22.65 19.19
C THR A 21 12.18 22.19 19.00
N GLY A 22 11.76 21.93 17.76
CA GLY A 22 10.39 21.56 17.44
C GLY A 22 9.39 22.71 17.60
N THR A 23 9.87 23.96 17.66
CA THR A 23 9.03 25.16 17.85
C THR A 23 8.38 25.62 16.55
N ARG A 24 9.04 25.34 15.41
CA ARG A 24 8.60 25.73 14.07
C ARG A 24 8.40 24.53 13.18
N VAL A 25 7.33 24.55 12.39
CA VAL A 25 6.94 23.48 11.48
C VAL A 25 6.82 23.99 10.05
N LEU A 26 7.24 23.16 9.09
CA LEU A 26 7.16 23.49 7.67
C LEU A 26 5.74 23.28 7.15
N CYS A 27 5.13 24.35 6.65
CA CYS A 27 3.74 24.36 6.20
C CYS A 27 3.63 24.90 4.78
N GLU A 28 2.66 24.40 4.03
CA GLU A 28 2.17 25.04 2.81
C GLU A 28 1.04 26.01 3.16
N VAL A 29 1.18 27.26 2.73
CA VAL A 29 0.23 28.35 2.98
C VAL A 29 -0.12 29.03 1.67
N GLU A 30 -1.34 29.57 1.58
CA GLU A 30 -1.83 30.32 0.43
C GLU A 30 -1.87 31.82 0.73
N ASN A 31 -1.39 32.63 -0.20
CA ASN A 31 -1.48 34.09 -0.13
C ASN A 31 -2.86 34.59 -0.62
N GLU A 32 -3.18 35.86 -0.38
CA GLU A 32 -4.39 36.52 -0.90
C GLU A 32 -4.52 36.48 -2.44
N ALA A 33 -3.41 36.28 -3.16
CA ALA A 33 -3.38 36.11 -4.61
C ALA A 33 -3.69 34.68 -5.08
N GLY A 34 -3.85 33.72 -4.17
CA GLY A 34 -4.04 32.29 -4.47
C GLY A 34 -2.75 31.50 -4.69
N ASP A 35 -1.58 32.14 -4.54
CA ASP A 35 -0.28 31.49 -4.70
C ASP A 35 0.10 30.66 -3.47
N LEU A 36 0.54 29.42 -3.70
CA LEU A 36 1.03 28.51 -2.67
C LEU A 36 2.50 28.80 -2.34
N ASN A 37 2.78 29.05 -1.07
CA ASN A 37 4.12 29.25 -0.53
C ASN A 37 4.41 28.23 0.57
N ILE A 38 5.69 27.84 0.67
CA ILE A 38 6.17 26.98 1.75
C ILE A 38 6.88 27.85 2.77
N ILE A 39 6.39 27.88 4.00
CA ILE A 39 6.89 28.76 5.06
C ILE A 39 6.98 27.99 6.39
N MET A 40 7.98 28.32 7.20
CA MET A 40 8.08 27.86 8.58
C MET A 40 7.14 28.67 9.48
N MET A 41 6.18 28.02 10.13
CA MET A 41 5.26 28.65 11.08
C MET A 41 5.52 28.16 12.51
N ASN A 42 5.28 29.00 13.52
CA ASN A 42 5.39 28.55 14.90
C ASN A 42 4.21 27.64 15.25
N LYS A 43 4.49 26.55 15.98
CA LYS A 43 3.46 25.62 16.46
C LYS A 43 2.41 26.30 17.33
N LYS A 44 2.82 27.25 18.18
CA LYS A 44 1.92 27.97 19.09
C LYS A 44 0.86 28.77 18.34
N ASP A 45 1.26 29.46 17.29
CA ASP A 45 0.35 30.29 16.48
C ASP A 45 -0.67 29.42 15.73
N LEU A 46 -0.27 28.22 15.30
CA LEU A 46 -1.17 27.24 14.66
C LEU A 46 -2.16 26.63 15.65
N LEU A 47 -1.71 26.31 16.87
CA LEU A 47 -2.57 25.83 17.96
C LEU A 47 -3.61 26.87 18.36
N GLU A 48 -3.21 28.15 18.48
CA GLU A 48 -4.10 29.26 18.79
C GLU A 48 -5.12 29.51 17.67
N ALA A 49 -4.72 29.29 16.40
CA ALA A 49 -5.62 29.34 15.26
C ALA A 49 -6.51 28.08 15.10
N GLY A 50 -6.43 27.12 16.02
CA GLY A 50 -7.28 25.93 16.07
C GLY A 50 -6.87 24.79 15.14
N TYR A 51 -5.62 24.78 14.64
CA TYR A 51 -5.10 23.69 13.83
C TYR A 51 -4.50 22.59 14.71
N GLU A 52 -5.03 21.37 14.61
CA GLU A 52 -4.47 20.18 15.26
C GLU A 52 -3.16 19.79 14.54
N ILE A 53 -2.04 19.88 15.25
CA ILE A 53 -0.73 19.43 14.77
C ILE A 53 -0.65 17.92 15.02
N PRO A 54 -0.44 17.08 13.99
CA PRO A 54 -0.22 15.65 14.17
C PRO A 54 0.96 15.38 15.13
N ASP A 55 0.73 14.62 16.20
CA ASP A 55 1.77 14.30 17.18
C ASP A 55 2.91 13.48 16.55
N ASN A 56 4.12 14.02 16.60
CA ASN A 56 5.36 13.37 16.15
C ASN A 56 5.87 12.28 17.14
N HIS A 57 5.16 11.99 18.24
CA HIS A 57 5.60 11.08 19.31
C HIS A 57 5.34 9.59 19.05
N LEU A 58 5.43 9.14 17.80
CA LEU A 58 5.42 7.71 17.48
C LEU A 58 6.82 7.24 17.10
N TYR A 59 7.77 7.24 18.05
CA TYR A 59 8.95 6.37 18.15
C TYR A 59 9.88 6.94 19.24
N GLU A 60 9.58 6.65 20.51
CA GLU A 60 10.64 6.65 21.53
C GLU A 60 10.89 5.22 21.99
N LYS A 61 12.19 4.94 21.99
CA LYS A 61 12.87 3.74 22.44
C LYS A 61 12.56 3.53 23.92
N GLU A 62 12.08 2.35 24.26
CA GLU A 62 11.78 1.95 25.63
C GLU A 62 13.00 2.19 26.53
N THR A 63 12.88 3.12 27.48
CA THR A 63 13.59 3.10 28.76
C THR A 63 12.56 3.30 29.84
N GLU A 64 12.40 2.23 30.63
CA GLU A 64 11.64 2.17 31.87
C GLU A 64 12.10 3.29 32.80
N GLU A 65 11.17 4.13 33.28
CA GLU A 65 11.21 4.68 34.63
C GLU A 65 9.86 5.34 34.96
N SER A 66 9.22 4.80 35.99
CA SER A 66 7.92 5.21 36.53
C SER A 66 7.98 6.62 37.14
N PRO A 67 6.99 7.50 36.93
CA PRO A 67 6.79 8.64 37.81
C PRO A 67 5.71 8.33 38.85
N SER A 68 6.10 8.34 40.12
CA SER A 68 5.20 8.31 41.27
C SER A 68 4.27 9.52 41.26
N PHE A 69 2.97 9.27 41.45
CA PHE A 69 1.94 10.29 41.58
C PHE A 69 1.85 10.73 43.04
N ASN A 70 2.00 12.02 43.29
CA ASN A 70 1.78 12.62 44.61
C ASN A 70 0.29 12.99 44.71
N GLU A 71 -0.42 12.44 45.70
CA GLU A 71 -1.80 12.80 46.06
C GLU A 71 -1.85 14.22 46.60
N ASN A 72 -2.90 14.97 46.24
CA ASN A 72 -3.77 15.75 47.14
C ASN A 72 -4.71 16.66 46.31
N ALA A 73 -5.99 16.33 46.27
CA ALA A 73 -7.14 17.23 46.45
C ALA A 73 -8.43 16.54 45.98
N GLU A 74 -9.24 16.23 46.98
CA GLU A 74 -10.59 15.68 46.99
C GLU A 74 -11.55 16.51 46.12
N LEU A 75 -12.27 15.86 45.18
CA LEU A 75 -13.64 16.19 44.72
C LEU A 75 -14.10 15.21 43.61
N ASP A 76 -15.25 14.58 43.87
CA ASP A 76 -16.17 13.84 43.01
C ASP A 76 -15.68 12.61 42.22
N ALA A 77 -16.02 11.45 42.82
CA ALA A 77 -15.97 10.12 42.25
C ALA A 77 -16.88 9.98 41.02
N SER A 78 -16.29 9.88 39.83
CA SER A 78 -16.64 8.91 38.77
C SER A 78 -16.06 9.32 37.42
N THR A 79 -14.76 9.55 37.29
CA THR A 79 -14.10 9.46 35.98
C THR A 79 -12.58 9.40 36.12
N LYS A 80 -11.94 8.50 35.37
CA LYS A 80 -10.49 8.39 35.06
C LYS A 80 -9.69 7.37 35.88
N ASN A 81 -9.60 6.16 35.32
CA ASN A 81 -8.37 5.67 34.67
C ASN A 81 -8.69 4.40 33.88
N SER A 82 -9.55 4.56 32.87
CA SER A 82 -9.66 3.55 31.81
C SER A 82 -8.43 3.74 30.93
N VAL A 83 -7.35 3.01 31.19
CA VAL A 83 -6.38 2.71 30.15
C VAL A 83 -7.22 2.27 28.95
N ASP A 84 -7.03 2.92 27.80
CA ASP A 84 -7.85 2.79 26.59
C ASP A 84 -7.64 1.40 25.93
N GLU A 85 -7.87 0.35 26.71
CA GLU A 85 -7.38 -0.99 26.45
C GLU A 85 -8.36 -1.73 25.53
N TRP A 86 -7.83 -2.24 24.43
CA TRP A 86 -8.59 -3.05 23.49
C TRP A 86 -8.87 -4.42 24.10
N SER A 87 -10.12 -4.67 24.49
CA SER A 87 -10.56 -6.00 24.89
C SER A 87 -10.44 -7.02 23.75
N ASN A 88 -10.32 -8.30 24.09
CA ASN A 88 -10.31 -9.37 23.09
C ASN A 88 -11.63 -9.39 22.29
N GLU A 89 -12.75 -9.08 22.93
CA GLU A 89 -14.07 -9.00 22.31
C GLU A 89 -14.16 -7.85 21.31
N SER A 90 -13.76 -6.64 21.69
CA SER A 90 -13.73 -5.49 20.78
C SER A 90 -12.79 -5.71 19.60
N THR A 91 -11.65 -6.39 19.84
CA THR A 91 -10.71 -6.74 18.78
C THR A 91 -11.29 -7.78 17.81
N ARG A 92 -11.99 -8.80 18.31
CA ARG A 92 -12.67 -9.78 17.45
C ARG A 92 -13.75 -9.13 16.61
N LEU A 93 -14.59 -8.31 17.22
CA LEU A 93 -15.67 -7.61 16.51
C LEU A 93 -15.10 -6.70 15.42
N LEU A 94 -14.01 -5.96 15.70
CA LEU A 94 -13.30 -5.16 14.72
C LEU A 94 -12.87 -5.99 13.49
N LEU A 95 -12.28 -7.17 13.72
CA LEU A 95 -11.81 -8.05 12.63
C LEU A 95 -12.96 -8.69 11.85
N ASP A 96 -14.01 -9.13 12.54
CA ASP A 96 -15.19 -9.72 11.89
C ASP A 96 -15.91 -8.70 11.01
N LYS A 97 -16.18 -7.50 11.53
CA LYS A 97 -16.80 -6.41 10.76
C LYS A 97 -15.93 -5.97 9.59
N TYR A 98 -14.60 -5.95 9.76
CA TYR A 98 -13.68 -5.70 8.66
C TYR A 98 -13.81 -6.75 7.56
N ALA A 99 -13.87 -8.04 7.91
CA ALA A 99 -14.01 -9.12 6.94
C ALA A 99 -15.32 -9.03 6.14
N ASP A 100 -16.41 -8.58 6.77
CA ASP A 100 -17.71 -8.44 6.12
C ASP A 100 -17.76 -7.18 5.23
N TYR A 101 -17.22 -6.06 5.71
CA TYR A 101 -17.26 -4.81 4.97
C TYR A 101 -16.21 -4.71 3.87
N LEU A 102 -15.14 -5.50 3.91
CA LEU A 102 -14.10 -5.50 2.87
C LEU A 102 -14.70 -5.75 1.47
N GLU A 103 -15.64 -6.67 1.36
CA GLU A 103 -16.35 -6.99 0.12
C GLU A 103 -17.25 -5.83 -0.35
N LEU A 104 -17.60 -4.90 0.54
CA LEU A 104 -18.47 -3.77 0.27
C LEU A 104 -17.69 -2.47 -0.02
N VAL A 105 -16.35 -2.53 -0.04
CA VAL A 105 -15.49 -1.40 -0.41
C VAL A 105 -15.22 -1.40 -1.91
N GLY A 106 -15.48 -0.26 -2.56
CA GLY A 106 -15.14 -0.03 -3.97
C GLY A 106 -15.87 1.18 -4.57
N PRO A 107 -15.45 1.66 -5.75
CA PRO A 107 -16.02 2.86 -6.39
C PRO A 107 -17.55 2.80 -6.60
N MET A 108 -18.07 1.59 -6.82
CA MET A 108 -19.49 1.32 -7.09
C MET A 108 -20.17 0.50 -5.97
N LYS A 109 -19.55 0.40 -4.79
CA LYS A 109 -20.08 -0.37 -3.66
C LYS A 109 -20.55 0.56 -2.52
N GLN A 110 -21.03 -0.01 -1.42
CA GLN A 110 -21.55 0.74 -0.26
C GLN A 110 -20.52 1.74 0.29
N PHE A 111 -19.27 1.30 0.45
CA PHE A 111 -18.19 2.14 0.93
C PHE A 111 -17.30 2.59 -0.25
N LYS A 112 -17.34 3.88 -0.58
CA LYS A 112 -16.49 4.46 -1.64
C LYS A 112 -14.99 4.27 -1.37
N ASN A 113 -14.59 4.31 -0.11
CA ASN A 113 -13.20 4.14 0.31
C ASN A 113 -13.12 3.43 1.68
N LYS A 114 -11.93 2.94 2.02
CA LYS A 114 -11.68 2.26 3.31
C LYS A 114 -11.91 3.18 4.51
N LYS A 115 -11.75 4.50 4.37
CA LYS A 115 -12.02 5.47 5.44
C LYS A 115 -13.49 5.44 5.89
N LEU A 116 -14.43 5.43 4.94
CA LEU A 116 -15.86 5.32 5.24
C LEU A 116 -16.19 4.00 5.96
N MET A 117 -15.60 2.90 5.51
CA MET A 117 -15.73 1.60 6.17
C MET A 117 -15.23 1.66 7.62
N TRP A 118 -14.06 2.25 7.89
CA TRP A 118 -13.54 2.37 9.26
C TRP A 118 -14.41 3.21 10.17
N MET A 119 -15.03 4.27 9.64
CA MET A 119 -15.99 5.07 10.40
C MET A 119 -17.24 4.27 10.76
N GLU A 120 -17.70 3.39 9.88
CA GLU A 120 -18.85 2.53 10.19
C GLU A 120 -18.50 1.46 11.24
N ILE A 121 -17.31 0.86 11.16
CA ILE A 121 -16.83 -0.09 12.17
C ILE A 121 -16.70 0.58 13.55
N ALA A 122 -16.25 1.84 13.61
CA ALA A 122 -16.18 2.59 14.85
C ALA A 122 -17.56 2.76 15.50
N LYS A 123 -18.61 3.04 14.71
CA LYS A 123 -19.99 3.12 15.22
C LYS A 123 -20.51 1.76 15.70
N ASP A 124 -20.20 0.69 14.98
CA ASP A 124 -20.57 -0.67 15.37
C ASP A 124 -19.93 -1.06 16.71
N LEU A 125 -18.66 -0.68 16.93
CA LEU A 125 -17.95 -0.92 18.19
C LEU A 125 -18.60 -0.17 19.36
N GLU A 126 -19.00 1.09 19.14
CA GLU A 126 -19.72 1.87 20.15
C GLU A 126 -21.10 1.25 20.44
N THR A 127 -21.80 0.75 19.41
CA THR A 127 -23.15 0.19 19.55
C THR A 127 -23.17 -1.17 20.25
N VAL A 128 -22.22 -2.05 19.90
CA VAL A 128 -22.23 -3.45 20.37
C VAL A 128 -21.45 -3.60 21.68
N VAL A 129 -20.27 -2.99 21.80
CA VAL A 129 -19.37 -3.17 22.94
C VAL A 129 -19.44 -1.97 23.90
N GLY A 130 -20.04 -0.85 23.47
CA GLY A 130 -20.11 0.37 24.29
C GLY A 130 -18.81 1.17 24.34
N ILE A 131 -17.83 0.86 23.47
CA ILE A 131 -16.51 1.50 23.50
C ILE A 131 -16.41 2.55 22.40
N LYS A 132 -16.14 3.80 22.79
CA LYS A 132 -15.91 4.90 21.85
C LYS A 132 -14.49 4.84 21.32
N LYS A 133 -14.34 4.53 20.03
CA LYS A 133 -13.05 4.55 19.33
C LYS A 133 -13.18 5.34 18.04
N THR A 134 -12.20 6.19 17.76
CA THR A 134 -12.11 6.89 16.47
C THR A 134 -11.76 5.89 15.35
N TYR A 135 -12.20 6.16 14.12
CA TYR A 135 -11.88 5.34 12.95
C TYR A 135 -10.36 5.12 12.77
N ILE A 136 -9.54 6.13 13.11
CA ILE A 136 -8.06 6.06 13.08
C ILE A 136 -7.54 5.03 14.08
N GLN A 137 -8.11 4.98 15.28
CA GLN A 137 -7.72 4.01 16.32
C GLN A 137 -8.07 2.59 15.88
N CYS A 138 -9.24 2.39 15.24
CA CYS A 138 -9.66 1.11 14.67
C CYS A 138 -8.69 0.66 13.56
N GLU A 139 -8.33 1.56 12.65
CA GLU A 139 -7.38 1.29 11.58
C GLU A 139 -5.98 0.94 12.12
N ASN A 140 -5.48 1.71 13.10
CA ASN A 140 -4.18 1.47 13.73
C ASN A 140 -4.15 0.14 14.51
N ARG A 141 -5.25 -0.20 15.18
CA ARG A 141 -5.40 -1.49 15.87
C ARG A 141 -5.30 -2.65 14.88
N TYR A 142 -6.04 -2.56 13.76
CA TYR A 142 -5.98 -3.55 12.69
C TYR A 142 -4.56 -3.74 12.14
N LYS A 143 -3.88 -2.63 11.80
CA LYS A 143 -2.48 -2.66 11.31
C LYS A 143 -1.53 -3.29 12.33
N THR A 144 -1.68 -2.96 13.61
CA THR A 144 -0.88 -3.52 14.69
C THR A 144 -1.05 -5.05 14.79
N ILE A 145 -2.27 -5.54 14.66
CA ILE A 145 -2.57 -6.98 14.69
C ILE A 145 -1.88 -7.70 13.52
N LEU A 146 -2.01 -7.17 12.30
CA LEU A 146 -1.34 -7.75 11.13
C LEU A 146 0.20 -7.75 11.27
N ARG A 147 0.78 -6.66 11.79
CA ARG A 147 2.23 -6.57 12.06
C ARG A 147 2.66 -7.62 13.08
N ARG A 148 1.96 -7.74 14.20
CA ARG A 148 2.27 -8.74 15.25
C ARG A 148 2.14 -10.18 14.73
N LYS A 149 1.15 -10.45 13.88
CA LYS A 149 1.01 -11.74 13.19
C LYS A 149 2.22 -12.04 12.32
N ARG A 150 2.67 -11.10 11.48
CA ARG A 150 3.87 -11.27 10.65
C ARG A 150 5.12 -11.54 11.48
N ILE A 151 5.30 -10.81 12.59
CA ILE A 151 6.44 -11.02 13.51
C ILE A 151 6.38 -12.44 14.11
N SER A 152 5.21 -12.87 14.54
CA SER A 152 5.00 -14.21 15.12
C SER A 152 5.27 -15.32 14.09
N ASP A 153 4.82 -15.15 12.85
CA ASP A 153 5.08 -16.10 11.76
C ASP A 153 6.58 -16.21 11.45
N ASN A 154 7.27 -15.07 11.35
CA ASN A 154 8.72 -15.04 11.11
C ASN A 154 9.49 -15.72 12.24
N ASN A 155 9.08 -15.49 13.49
CA ASN A 155 9.67 -16.17 14.63
C ASN A 155 9.41 -17.68 14.59
N ASN A 156 8.21 -18.10 14.20
CA ASN A 156 7.83 -19.51 14.11
C ASN A 156 8.45 -20.24 12.92
N SER A 157 8.88 -19.53 11.88
CA SER A 157 9.63 -20.09 10.74
C SER A 157 11.15 -20.12 10.96
N THR A 158 11.64 -19.51 12.04
CA THR A 158 13.07 -19.48 12.38
C THR A 158 13.45 -20.67 13.28
N SER A 159 14.38 -21.51 12.81
CA SER A 159 14.91 -22.65 13.58
C SER A 159 15.60 -22.17 14.87
N GLY A 160 15.35 -22.86 15.98
CA GLY A 160 15.94 -22.55 17.30
C GLY A 160 15.16 -21.52 18.13
N SER A 161 14.19 -20.83 17.53
CA SER A 161 13.29 -19.92 18.27
C SER A 161 12.19 -20.68 19.02
N LYS A 162 11.78 -20.16 20.18
CA LYS A 162 10.58 -20.65 20.89
C LYS A 162 9.34 -20.33 20.06
N ARG A 163 8.43 -21.30 19.91
CA ARG A 163 7.16 -21.07 19.19
C ARG A 163 6.29 -20.06 19.95
N VAL A 164 5.80 -19.07 19.22
CA VAL A 164 4.91 -18.01 19.73
C VAL A 164 3.50 -18.24 19.20
N LYS A 165 2.51 -18.14 20.08
CA LYS A 165 1.09 -18.24 19.70
C LYS A 165 0.67 -17.02 18.90
N VAL A 166 0.10 -17.24 17.72
CA VAL A 166 -0.50 -16.18 16.89
C VAL A 166 -1.89 -15.85 17.45
N SER A 167 -2.13 -14.59 17.78
CA SER A 167 -3.44 -14.11 18.25
C SER A 167 -4.35 -13.79 17.06
N PHE A 168 -5.65 -14.09 17.19
CA PHE A 168 -6.69 -13.84 16.17
C PHE A 168 -6.41 -14.47 14.79
N GLU A 169 -5.76 -15.63 14.78
CA GLU A 169 -5.32 -16.29 13.55
C GLU A 169 -6.50 -16.66 12.62
N ASN A 170 -7.63 -17.09 13.17
CA ASN A 170 -8.79 -17.52 12.40
C ASN A 170 -9.45 -16.34 11.68
N GLU A 171 -9.59 -15.23 12.39
CA GLU A 171 -10.16 -13.98 11.91
C GLU A 171 -9.28 -13.41 10.78
N ILE A 172 -7.95 -13.39 10.97
CA ILE A 172 -7.00 -12.94 9.95
C ILE A 172 -7.03 -13.85 8.71
N LYS A 173 -7.11 -15.17 8.89
CA LYS A 173 -7.24 -16.11 7.77
C LYS A 173 -8.53 -15.90 6.97
N ARG A 174 -9.64 -15.60 7.65
CA ARG A 174 -10.91 -15.29 6.99
C ARG A 174 -10.81 -14.02 6.13
N ILE A 175 -10.17 -12.98 6.65
CA ILE A 175 -9.92 -11.75 5.89
C ILE A 175 -9.04 -12.02 4.67
N ALA A 176 -7.95 -12.75 4.85
CA ALA A 176 -7.04 -13.10 3.75
C ALA A 176 -7.71 -13.96 2.66
N ALA A 177 -8.65 -14.83 3.03
CA ALA A 177 -9.39 -15.65 2.07
C ALA A 177 -10.38 -14.82 1.22
N LYS A 178 -10.86 -13.69 1.74
CA LYS A 178 -11.75 -12.76 1.02
C LYS A 178 -11.00 -11.70 0.21
N ASP A 179 -9.74 -11.46 0.55
CA ASP A 179 -8.90 -10.50 -0.15
C ASP A 179 -8.48 -11.08 -1.51
N ASP A 180 -9.23 -10.76 -2.56
CA ASP A 180 -8.94 -11.13 -3.95
C ASP A 180 -7.81 -10.28 -4.56
N SER A 181 -6.84 -9.88 -3.72
CA SER A 181 -5.64 -9.19 -4.18
C SER A 181 -4.86 -10.13 -5.11
N VAL A 182 -4.87 -9.82 -6.40
CA VAL A 182 -4.18 -10.61 -7.42
C VAL A 182 -2.67 -10.56 -7.15
N GLU A 183 -2.11 -11.66 -6.65
CA GLU A 183 -0.66 -11.83 -6.64
C GLU A 183 -0.15 -11.95 -8.08
N PRO A 184 0.84 -11.15 -8.49
CA PRO A 184 1.38 -11.20 -9.83
C PRO A 184 2.04 -12.55 -10.09
N GLU A 185 1.84 -13.09 -11.30
CA GLU A 185 2.44 -14.34 -11.74
C GLU A 185 3.97 -14.25 -11.75
N VAL A 186 4.52 -13.06 -12.04
CA VAL A 186 5.96 -12.83 -12.11
C VAL A 186 6.30 -11.62 -11.26
N LEU A 187 7.14 -11.84 -10.25
CA LEU A 187 7.77 -10.78 -9.46
C LEU A 187 9.19 -10.57 -10.01
N GLN A 188 9.43 -9.42 -10.63
CA GLN A 188 10.74 -9.05 -11.16
C GLN A 188 11.39 -7.96 -10.29
N SER A 189 12.61 -8.22 -9.85
CA SER A 189 13.52 -7.26 -9.23
C SER A 189 14.74 -7.05 -10.14
N ALA A 190 15.57 -6.05 -9.85
CA ALA A 190 16.79 -5.76 -10.63
C ALA A 190 17.70 -6.99 -10.81
N ASN A 191 17.75 -7.88 -9.80
CA ASN A 191 18.67 -9.02 -9.79
C ASN A 191 17.98 -10.39 -9.88
N ASN A 192 16.67 -10.47 -9.66
CA ASN A 192 15.95 -11.75 -9.54
C ASN A 192 14.56 -11.70 -10.16
N VAL A 193 14.18 -12.79 -10.83
CA VAL A 193 12.81 -13.04 -11.32
C VAL A 193 12.25 -14.23 -10.54
N VAL A 194 11.11 -14.03 -9.87
CA VAL A 194 10.38 -15.08 -9.15
C VAL A 194 9.06 -15.31 -9.88
N VAL A 195 8.88 -16.51 -10.43
CA VAL A 195 7.61 -16.92 -11.05
C VAL A 195 6.75 -17.60 -9.99
N ASN A 196 5.65 -16.97 -9.64
CA ASN A 196 4.69 -17.45 -8.64
C ASN A 196 3.73 -18.45 -9.33
N VAL A 197 4.23 -19.66 -9.61
CA VAL A 197 3.43 -20.73 -10.23
C VAL A 197 2.42 -21.23 -9.20
N LYS A 198 1.15 -20.82 -9.33
CA LYS A 198 0.05 -21.39 -8.54
C LYS A 198 -0.06 -22.88 -8.88
N ASN A 199 0.50 -23.75 -8.05
CA ASN A 199 0.33 -25.21 -8.16
C ASN A 199 -1.16 -25.55 -7.97
N THR A 200 -1.89 -25.65 -9.08
CA THR A 200 -3.26 -26.15 -9.15
C THR A 200 -3.28 -27.67 -8.93
N ASN A 201 -3.06 -28.12 -7.70
CA ASN A 201 -3.28 -29.50 -7.33
C ASN A 201 -4.70 -29.67 -6.75
N LEU A 202 -5.69 -29.76 -7.65
CA LEU A 202 -7.02 -30.31 -7.37
C LEU A 202 -7.56 -30.98 -8.65
N SER A 203 -7.26 -32.27 -8.82
CA SER A 203 -8.24 -33.33 -9.12
C SER A 203 -7.54 -34.61 -9.65
N LYS A 204 -7.89 -35.74 -9.05
CA LYS A 204 -7.51 -37.09 -9.47
C LYS A 204 -8.25 -37.47 -10.76
N ALA A 205 -7.45 -37.74 -11.80
CA ALA A 205 -7.61 -38.78 -12.84
C ALA A 205 -8.81 -38.68 -13.85
N PRO A 206 -8.82 -39.49 -14.93
CA PRO A 206 -8.20 -39.17 -16.22
C PRO A 206 -9.19 -39.29 -17.40
N ASN A 207 -8.89 -38.67 -18.56
CA ASN A 207 -9.03 -39.28 -19.90
C ASN A 207 -8.90 -38.27 -21.07
N THR A 208 -7.90 -38.56 -21.91
CA THR A 208 -7.81 -38.37 -23.37
C THR A 208 -8.72 -37.35 -24.06
N ILE A 209 -8.17 -36.17 -24.39
CA ILE A 209 -8.56 -35.40 -25.59
C ILE A 209 -7.29 -34.82 -26.23
N ARG A 210 -6.99 -35.26 -27.46
CA ARG A 210 -5.89 -34.76 -28.28
C ARG A 210 -6.09 -33.27 -28.57
N LYS A 211 -5.33 -32.40 -27.90
CA LYS A 211 -5.25 -30.98 -28.25
C LYS A 211 -3.98 -30.75 -29.09
N LYS A 212 -4.16 -30.19 -30.29
CA LYS A 212 -3.07 -29.72 -31.15
C LYS A 212 -2.18 -28.79 -30.33
N LYS A 213 -0.87 -29.06 -30.30
CA LYS A 213 0.10 -28.23 -29.58
C LYS A 213 0.04 -26.82 -30.18
N ALA A 214 -0.37 -25.84 -29.37
CA ALA A 214 -0.10 -24.45 -29.67
C ALA A 214 1.43 -24.28 -29.71
N LYS A 215 1.95 -23.65 -30.77
CA LYS A 215 3.39 -23.35 -30.89
C LYS A 215 3.85 -22.60 -29.65
N SER A 216 5.01 -22.98 -29.13
CA SER A 216 5.59 -22.36 -27.93
C SER A 216 5.82 -20.87 -28.22
N ILE A 217 5.62 -19.99 -27.22
CA ILE A 217 5.82 -18.54 -27.36
C ILE A 217 7.21 -18.22 -27.96
N LEU A 218 8.22 -19.02 -27.58
CA LEU A 218 9.58 -18.92 -28.10
C LEU A 218 9.64 -19.18 -29.62
N GLU A 219 8.89 -20.15 -30.11
CA GLU A 219 8.81 -20.51 -31.53
C GLU A 219 8.19 -19.38 -32.35
N THR A 220 7.12 -18.76 -31.82
CA THR A 220 6.50 -17.57 -32.42
C THR A 220 7.45 -16.38 -32.48
N LEU A 221 8.27 -16.17 -31.44
CA LEU A 221 9.27 -15.09 -31.42
C LEU A 221 10.38 -15.30 -32.45
N VAL A 222 10.85 -16.53 -32.63
CA VAL A 222 11.81 -16.89 -33.69
C VAL A 222 11.22 -16.64 -35.07
N GLU A 223 9.94 -17.00 -35.28
CA GLU A 223 9.23 -16.80 -36.54
C GLU A 223 9.13 -15.30 -36.90
N ILE A 224 8.79 -14.44 -35.93
CA ILE A 224 8.73 -12.97 -36.12
C ILE A 224 10.11 -12.38 -36.46
N HIS A 225 11.18 -12.85 -35.81
CA HIS A 225 12.52 -12.35 -36.08
C HIS A 225 12.95 -12.67 -37.52
N ASN A 226 12.73 -13.90 -37.96
CA ASN A 226 13.06 -14.32 -39.33
C ASN A 226 12.23 -13.59 -40.38
N GLU A 227 10.94 -13.35 -40.11
CA GLU A 227 10.08 -12.57 -41.00
C GLU A 227 10.53 -11.10 -41.11
N LYS A 228 11.04 -10.51 -40.03
CA LYS A 228 11.59 -9.14 -40.07
C LYS A 228 12.89 -9.06 -40.88
N GLU A 229 13.77 -10.02 -40.72
CA GLU A 229 15.05 -10.07 -41.46
C GLU A 229 14.82 -10.30 -42.96
N THR A 230 13.90 -11.19 -43.34
CA THR A 230 13.53 -11.43 -44.74
C THR A 230 12.93 -10.18 -45.40
N LYS A 231 11.97 -9.50 -44.75
CA LYS A 231 11.41 -8.22 -45.26
C LYS A 231 12.45 -7.10 -45.37
N LYS A 232 13.48 -7.11 -44.53
CA LYS A 232 14.60 -6.16 -44.64
C LYS A 232 15.47 -6.50 -45.85
N GLN A 233 15.73 -7.79 -46.08
CA GLN A 233 16.48 -8.27 -47.22
C GLN A 233 15.76 -7.99 -48.55
N GLU A 234 14.45 -8.24 -48.63
CA GLU A 234 13.64 -7.94 -49.83
C GLU A 234 13.69 -6.45 -50.18
N ARG A 235 13.48 -5.56 -49.19
CA ARG A 235 13.59 -4.10 -49.41
C ARG A 235 14.98 -3.69 -49.89
N HIS A 236 16.02 -4.34 -49.37
CA HIS A 236 17.38 -4.10 -49.80
C HIS A 236 17.61 -4.56 -51.25
N GLU A 237 17.12 -5.74 -51.62
CA GLU A 237 17.23 -6.28 -52.97
C GLU A 237 16.44 -5.44 -54.00
N GLU A 238 15.23 -5.00 -53.67
CA GLU A 238 14.47 -4.10 -54.53
C GLU A 238 15.18 -2.76 -54.73
N LYS A 239 15.74 -2.20 -53.66
CA LYS A 239 16.54 -0.97 -53.74
C LYS A 239 17.76 -1.17 -54.64
N MET A 240 18.46 -2.29 -54.52
CA MET A 240 19.61 -2.62 -55.35
C MET A 240 19.22 -2.84 -56.82
N ARG A 241 18.06 -3.46 -57.07
CA ARG A 241 17.51 -3.65 -58.42
C ARG A 241 17.21 -2.31 -59.10
N LEU A 242 16.57 -1.38 -58.39
CA LEU A 242 16.33 -0.03 -58.90
C LEU A 242 17.64 0.69 -59.21
N LEU A 243 18.62 0.61 -58.30
CA LEU A 243 19.93 1.24 -58.48
C LEU A 243 20.64 0.73 -59.74
N LYS A 244 20.61 -0.59 -59.98
CA LYS A 244 21.14 -1.20 -61.22
C LYS A 244 20.39 -0.70 -62.47
N GLY A 245 19.06 -0.64 -62.42
CA GLY A 245 18.26 -0.12 -63.54
C GLY A 245 18.53 1.34 -63.87
N PHE A 246 18.90 2.17 -62.89
CA PHE A 246 19.35 3.55 -63.14
C PHE A 246 20.71 3.59 -63.81
N LEU A 247 21.67 2.79 -63.35
CA LEU A 247 23.03 2.71 -63.93
C LEU A 247 23.02 2.19 -65.38
N GLU A 248 22.16 1.22 -65.69
CA GLU A 248 22.00 0.71 -67.07
C GLU A 248 21.40 1.76 -68.01
N LYS A 249 20.42 2.54 -67.56
CA LYS A 249 19.83 3.64 -68.35
C LYS A 249 20.81 4.78 -68.60
N GLU A 250 21.68 5.07 -67.64
CA GLU A 250 22.71 6.10 -67.76
C GLU A 250 23.84 5.70 -68.73
N ASN A 251 24.17 4.40 -68.81
CA ASN A 251 25.13 3.89 -69.79
C ASN A 251 24.57 3.87 -71.22
N VAL A 252 23.27 3.59 -71.42
CA VAL A 252 22.63 3.64 -72.76
C VAL A 252 22.60 5.07 -73.33
N HIS A 253 22.63 6.12 -72.50
CA HIS A 253 22.69 7.52 -72.94
C HIS A 253 24.11 8.05 -73.19
N LYS A 254 25.16 7.27 -72.94
CA LYS A 254 26.55 7.68 -73.21
C LYS A 254 27.12 7.14 -74.53
N ASP A 255 26.48 6.13 -75.13
CA ASP A 255 26.92 5.49 -76.37
C ASP A 255 26.00 5.81 -77.59
N SER A 256 25.26 6.92 -77.57
CA SER A 256 24.50 7.47 -78.73
C SER A 256 24.96 8.87 -79.09
#